data_AF-A0A4R9WXM4-F1
#
_entry.id   AF-A0A4R9WXM4-F1
#
_cell.length_a   1.000
_cell.length_b   1.000
_cell.length_c   1.000
_cell.angle_alpha   90.00
_cell.angle_beta   90.00
_cell.angle_gamma   90.00
#
_symmetry.space_group_name_H-M   'P 1'
#
loop_
_entity.id
_entity.type
_entity.pdbx_description
1 polymer ?
#
loop_
_entity_poly.entity_id
_entity_poly.type
_entity_poly.pdbx_seq_one_letter_code
_entity_poly.pdbx_strand_id
1 'polypeptide(L)' 'MRIPIQRLSKRAFGGADLKIIYITSISDGLVEDAPRAQPFPRHLLAISNDIQGLLFRSAYSFPSSE' A
#
# COMPACT_ATOMS: atom_id res chain seq x y z
N MET A 1 7.19 12.91 6.09
CA MET A 1 7.42 11.54 6.60
C MET A 1 8.36 10.80 5.66
N ARG A 2 9.41 10.14 6.17
CA ARG A 2 10.37 9.37 5.35
C ARG A 2 10.20 7.88 5.68
N ILE A 3 9.82 7.08 4.71
CA ILE A 3 9.62 5.62 4.87
C ILE A 3 10.94 4.93 4.48
N PRO A 4 11.55 4.12 5.36
CA PRO A 4 12.84 3.47 5.09
C PRO A 4 12.69 2.22 4.23
N ILE A 5 11.94 2.32 3.12
CA ILE A 5 11.78 1.25 2.12
C ILE A 5 11.95 1.86 0.74
N GLN A 6 12.90 1.35 -0.04
CA GLN A 6 13.26 1.86 -1.36
C GLN A 6 12.25 1.45 -2.44
N ARG A 7 11.58 0.29 -2.30
CA ARG A 7 10.67 -0.26 -3.31
C ARG A 7 9.25 -0.44 -2.80
N LEU A 8 8.50 0.66 -2.78
CA LEU A 8 7.05 0.65 -2.58
C LEU A 8 6.35 0.37 -3.91
N SER A 9 5.28 -0.43 -3.91
CA SER A 9 4.61 -0.85 -5.16
C SER A 9 3.22 -0.29 -5.34
N LYS A 10 2.37 -0.37 -4.33
CA LYS A 10 0.99 0.13 -4.36
C LYS A 10 0.64 0.76 -3.02
N ARG A 11 -0.35 1.66 -3.06
CA ARG A 11 -0.89 2.37 -1.89
C ARG A 11 -2.40 2.40 -2.00
N ALA A 12 -3.08 2.24 -0.87
CA ALA A 12 -4.53 2.35 -0.78
C ALA A 12 -4.94 2.89 0.59
N PHE A 13 -6.00 3.71 0.62
CA PHE A 13 -6.65 4.07 1.87
C PHE A 13 -7.53 2.92 2.36
N GLY A 14 -7.59 2.72 3.66
CA GLY A 14 -8.42 1.74 4.33
C GLY A 14 -8.54 2.03 5.82
N GLY A 15 -8.94 1.02 6.59
CA GLY A 15 -9.35 1.22 7.99
C GLY A 15 -10.80 1.67 8.08
N ALA A 16 -11.36 1.66 9.29
CA ALA A 16 -12.78 1.89 9.51
C ALA A 16 -13.26 3.28 9.05
N ASP A 17 -12.36 4.28 9.07
CA ASP A 17 -12.62 5.67 8.72
C ASP A 17 -11.83 6.17 7.50
N LEU A 18 -11.14 5.25 6.79
CA LEU A 18 -10.28 5.56 5.64
C LEU A 18 -9.09 6.48 5.95
N LYS A 19 -8.62 6.54 7.20
CA LYS A 19 -7.43 7.35 7.58
C LYS A 19 -6.12 6.57 7.63
N ILE A 20 -6.15 5.29 7.29
CA ILE A 20 -4.95 4.45 7.20
C ILE A 20 -4.53 4.33 5.74
N ILE A 21 -3.30 4.71 5.43
CA ILE A 21 -2.68 4.37 4.15
C ILE A 21 -1.94 3.05 4.31
N TYR A 22 -2.41 2.03 3.60
CA TYR A 22 -1.70 0.77 3.44
C TYR A 22 -0.73 0.85 2.28
N ILE A 23 0.49 0.36 2.47
CA ILE A 23 1.55 0.38 1.47
C ILE A 23 2.17 -0.99 1.33
N THR A 24 2.13 -1.56 0.13
CA THR A 24 2.82 -2.81 -0.18
C THR A 24 4.26 -2.53 -0.61
N SER A 25 5.17 -3.40 -0.19
CA SER A 25 6.58 -3.36 -0.58
C SER A 25 6.98 -4.59 -1.39
N ILE A 26 7.96 -4.45 -2.28
CA ILE A 26 8.49 -5.54 -3.10
C ILE A 26 9.95 -5.78 -2.70
N SER A 27 10.35 -7.04 -2.55
CA SER A 27 11.75 -7.43 -2.31
C SER A 27 12.54 -7.72 -3.58
N ASP A 28 11.85 -7.97 -4.69
CA ASP A 28 12.50 -8.24 -5.96
C ASP A 28 13.41 -7.07 -6.37
N GLY A 29 14.56 -7.37 -6.98
CA GLY A 29 15.56 -6.39 -7.41
C GLY A 29 16.21 -5.55 -6.30
N LEU A 30 16.11 -5.95 -5.03
CA LEU A 30 16.93 -5.36 -3.96
C LEU A 30 18.35 -5.91 -4.05
N VAL A 31 19.35 -5.02 -4.00
CA VAL A 31 20.77 -5.39 -3.92
C VAL A 31 21.03 -6.19 -2.64
N GLU A 32 21.96 -7.15 -2.66
CA GLU A 32 22.18 -8.13 -1.56
C GLU A 32 22.37 -7.50 -0.16
N ASP A 33 22.88 -6.27 -0.05
CA ASP A 33 23.05 -5.55 1.23
C ASP A 33 21.86 -4.66 1.65
N ALA A 34 20.88 -4.45 0.79
CA ALA A 34 19.69 -3.64 1.08
C ALA A 34 18.83 -4.17 2.26
N PRO A 35 18.70 -5.49 2.53
CA PRO A 35 17.92 -6.00 3.65
C PRO A 35 18.45 -5.59 5.03
N ARG A 36 19.76 -5.30 5.16
CA ARG A 36 20.35 -4.84 6.44
C ARG A 36 19.99 -3.39 6.76
N ALA A 37 19.85 -2.54 5.74
CA ALA A 37 19.46 -1.13 5.90
C ALA A 37 17.93 -0.92 5.87
N GLN A 38 17.18 -1.90 5.38
CA GLN A 38 15.73 -1.86 5.23
C GLN A 38 15.14 -3.15 5.78
N PRO A 39 14.73 -3.19 7.05
CA PRO A 39 14.30 -4.44 7.69
C PRO A 39 12.93 -4.95 7.24
N PHE A 40 12.19 -4.20 6.40
CA PHE A 40 10.78 -4.49 6.08
C PHE A 40 10.43 -4.81 4.61
N PRO A 41 11.32 -5.29 3.72
CA PRO A 41 10.88 -5.71 2.39
C PRO A 41 9.88 -6.87 2.50
N ARG A 42 8.85 -6.86 1.66
CA ARG A 42 7.65 -7.74 1.67
C ARG A 42 6.67 -7.53 2.81
N HIS A 43 6.87 -6.52 3.66
CA HIS A 43 5.89 -6.19 4.67
C HIS A 43 4.80 -5.27 4.10
N LEU A 44 3.60 -5.38 4.66
CA LEU A 44 2.55 -4.39 4.52
C LEU A 44 2.75 -3.33 5.60
N LEU A 45 2.95 -2.08 5.18
CA LEU A 45 2.98 -0.96 6.11
C LEU A 45 1.58 -0.36 6.26
N ALA A 46 1.23 0.03 7.47
CA ALA A 46 0.03 0.79 7.79
C ALA A 46 0.43 2.13 8.40
N ILE A 47 0.01 3.23 7.79
CA ILE A 47 0.36 4.58 8.22
C ILE A 47 -0.92 5.34 8.55
N SER A 48 -1.08 5.67 9.83
CA SER A 48 -2.10 6.62 10.28
C SER A 48 -1.73 8.02 9.81
N ASN A 49 -2.70 8.76 9.30
CA ASN A 49 -2.54 10.15 8.93
C ASN A 49 -3.87 10.92 9.12
N ASP A 50 -3.80 12.25 9.11
CA ASP A 50 -4.97 13.10 9.35
C ASP A 50 -5.81 13.36 8.08
N ILE A 51 -5.49 12.72 6.96
CA ILE A 51 -6.18 12.85 5.68
C ILE A 51 -7.15 11.67 5.52
N GLN A 52 -8.42 11.99 5.25
CA GLN A 52 -9.42 10.98 4.96
C GLN A 52 -9.37 10.56 3.50
N GLY A 53 -9.25 9.26 3.25
CA GLY A 53 -9.33 8.68 1.91
C GLY A 53 -10.74 8.68 1.34
N LEU A 54 -10.84 8.42 0.03
CA LEU A 54 -12.11 8.25 -0.67
C LEU A 54 -12.29 6.79 -1.09
N LEU A 55 -13.51 6.27 -0.90
CA LEU A 55 -13.91 5.00 -1.50
C LEU A 55 -14.16 5.19 -2.98
N PHE A 56 -13.38 4.52 -3.82
CA PHE A 56 -13.70 4.43 -5.24
C PHE A 56 -14.71 3.31 -5.45
N ARG A 57 -15.98 3.67 -5.67
CA ARG A 57 -17.01 2.70 -6.09
C ARG A 57 -17.10 2.74 -7.61
N SER A 58 -16.61 1.71 -8.26
CA SER A 58 -16.84 1.51 -9.70
C SER A 58 -18.32 1.17 -9.91
N ALA A 59 -19.05 2.01 -10.65
CA ALA A 59 -20.46 1.77 -11.00
C ALA A 59 -20.62 0.78 -12.19
N TYR A 60 -19.63 -0.09 -12.43
CA TYR A 60 -19.75 -1.12 -13.47
C TYR A 60 -20.56 -2.30 -12.95
N SER A 61 -21.85 -2.31 -13.28
CA SER A 61 -22.66 -3.52 -13.30
C SER A 61 -22.23 -4.38 -14.49
N PHE A 62 -21.72 -5.59 -14.23
CA PHE A 62 -21.55 -6.59 -15.27
C PHE A 62 -22.95 -6.94 -15.81
N PRO A 63 -23.23 -6.80 -17.12
CA PRO A 63 -24.48 -7.31 -17.66
C PRO A 63 -24.48 -8.84 -17.47
N SER A 64 -25.52 -9.35 -16.84
CA SER A 64 -25.80 -10.79 -16.80
C SER A 64 -26.04 -11.26 -18.23
N SER A 65 -25.23 -12.20 -18.69
CA SER A 65 -25.48 -12.93 -19.94
C SER A 65 -26.64 -13.89 -19.71
N GLU A 66 -27.83 -13.55 -20.22
CA GLU A 66 -28.83 -14.53 -20.63
C GLU A 66 -28.52 -15.07 -22.03
#